data_AF-A0A958DK46-F1
#
_entry.id   AF-A0A958DK46-F1
#
_cell.length_a   1.000
_cell.length_b   1.000
_cell.length_c   1.000
_cell.angle_alpha   90.00
_cell.angle_beta   90.00
_cell.angle_gamma   90.00
#
_symmetry.space_group_name_H-M   'P 1'
#
loop_
_entity.id
_entity.type
_entity.pdbx_description
1 polymer ?
#
loop_
_entity_poly.entity_id
_entity_poly.type
_entity_poly.pdbx_seq_one_letter_code
_entity_poly.pdbx_strand_id
1 'polypeptide(L)'
;MFHLRLFPTPKFTGPFLFVLLLFFSPLFSQNAPLPFYPEGRYAPGIPSPEAVLGFPLGSRPVRHAEARAYFEALAEASPRVRLFESGYLTHEQRALYYVVISDESNLNRLEAIQAKLARLSDPRRTSPADSRSLITDLPAVAWMMYSIHGDELSGADASLQVAYQLAAGTDERSAKLRRELLVGIDPMENPDGRERFLASMQQWGGAVPNSDAQSIHHTGVWPWGRTNHYLFDLNRDWFILSQPESRSRVQALHEWHPQLVVDAHEMGSFDTFLFNPAREPINHNYSQITLKWTERIAAEQARAFDRYGWSYYTREWLEDWYPGYGSSYPYLIGAVGFIYEQASTEGSAVRRPDGTLLTFRDAVHRQFTGSIANLTTAAENREALLGDYYRMKQEALAGSSGGVEAYYILPGENPSRAAELIGKLHFQGVEIEVAEAAFTAKALRSYRERRPADRQLPAGTYVIRTRQPLRPLIDAILEFDPRMTNNFLRSERESLEKGEGTRLYEVSGWSMPLAYGVETYTARSAPAVKTRPFTGTVEAPALSHPDPAFGYLIDYQDDSGVQA
;
A
#
# COMPACT_ATOMS: atom_id res chain seq x y z
N MET A 1 -5.28 21.04 67.61
CA MET A 1 -5.25 19.73 68.28
C MET A 1 -4.74 18.70 67.27
N PHE A 2 -3.43 18.44 67.29
CA PHE A 2 -2.78 17.13 67.08
C PHE A 2 -1.28 17.39 67.35
N HIS A 3 -0.75 16.65 68.31
CA HIS A 3 0.45 16.95 69.07
C HIS A 3 1.75 16.62 68.32
N LEU A 4 2.69 17.58 68.27
CA LEU A 4 4.13 17.29 68.16
C LEU A 4 4.59 16.63 69.46
N ARG A 5 5.19 15.44 69.37
CA ARG A 5 6.04 14.87 70.43
C ARG A 5 7.49 14.90 69.95
N LEU A 6 8.32 15.58 70.73
CA LEU A 6 9.78 15.55 70.66
C LEU A 6 10.33 14.43 71.53
N PHE A 7 11.60 14.11 71.23
CA PHE A 7 12.65 13.42 72.01
C PHE A 7 13.01 11.99 71.58
N PRO A 8 14.28 11.55 71.74
CA PRO A 8 15.54 12.30 71.94
C PRO A 8 16.69 11.88 70.97
N THR A 9 17.71 12.72 70.91
CA THR A 9 19.00 12.46 70.24
C THR A 9 19.87 11.48 71.02
N PRO A 10 20.52 10.50 70.36
CA PRO A 10 21.70 9.83 70.91
C PRO A 10 22.98 10.50 70.40
N LYS A 11 23.89 10.80 71.32
CA LYS A 11 25.27 11.19 71.04
C LYS A 11 26.04 9.94 70.59
N PHE A 12 26.61 9.96 69.38
CA PHE A 12 27.65 9.02 68.98
C PHE A 12 28.97 9.76 68.75
N THR A 13 29.95 9.41 69.57
CA THR A 13 31.36 9.78 69.48
C THR A 13 32.11 8.74 68.65
N GLY A 14 32.78 9.16 67.58
CA GLY A 14 33.75 8.33 66.83
C GLY A 14 34.08 8.92 65.46
N PRO A 15 35.37 9.01 65.06
CA PRO A 15 35.74 9.51 63.74
C PRO A 15 35.59 8.36 62.72
N PHE A 16 34.52 8.35 61.94
CA PHE A 16 34.42 7.48 60.77
C PHE A 16 35.08 8.18 59.57
N LEU A 17 36.25 7.64 59.18
CA LEU A 17 36.95 7.98 57.95
C LEU A 17 36.11 7.49 56.76
N PHE A 18 35.40 8.39 56.09
CA PHE A 18 34.68 8.07 54.85
C PHE A 18 35.70 8.00 53.71
N VAL A 19 36.15 6.80 53.36
CA VAL A 19 36.90 6.56 52.11
C VAL A 19 35.87 6.58 50.97
N LEU A 20 35.80 7.71 50.28
CA LEU A 20 35.02 7.87 49.06
C LEU A 20 35.75 7.13 47.93
N LEU A 21 35.40 5.85 47.70
CA LEU A 21 35.79 5.12 46.50
C LEU A 21 35.02 5.70 45.31
N LEU A 22 35.65 6.66 44.63
CA LEU A 22 35.23 7.14 43.31
C LEU A 22 35.42 6.00 42.30
N PHE A 23 34.38 5.21 42.08
CA PHE A 23 34.24 4.42 40.86
C PHE A 23 34.04 5.41 39.71
N PHE A 24 35.13 5.74 39.01
CA PHE A 24 35.05 6.31 37.67
C PHE A 24 34.50 5.23 36.72
N SER A 25 33.18 5.12 36.65
CA SER A 25 32.54 4.53 35.48
C SER A 25 32.86 5.43 34.29
N PRO A 26 33.36 4.92 33.15
CA PRO A 26 33.52 5.75 31.98
C PRO A 26 32.12 6.26 31.60
N LEU A 27 31.95 7.58 31.61
CA LEU A 27 30.84 8.28 30.99
C LEU A 27 30.90 7.95 29.49
N PHE A 28 30.25 6.87 29.08
CA PHE A 28 29.89 6.68 27.69
C PHE A 28 29.00 7.86 27.30
N SER A 29 29.43 8.59 26.26
CA SER A 29 28.67 9.67 25.64
C SER A 29 27.25 9.19 25.33
N GLN A 30 26.24 9.70 26.04
CA GLN A 30 24.84 9.31 25.89
C GLN A 30 24.15 9.90 24.64
N ASN A 31 24.89 10.54 23.72
CA ASN A 31 24.30 11.32 22.63
C ASN A 31 24.51 10.74 21.22
N ALA A 32 24.99 9.50 21.09
CA ALA A 32 25.02 8.85 19.77
C ALA A 32 23.60 8.36 19.40
N PRO A 33 23.08 8.69 18.20
CA PRO A 33 21.77 8.21 17.78
C PRO A 33 21.76 6.68 17.72
N LEU A 34 20.64 6.06 18.11
CA LEU A 34 20.50 4.62 18.08
C LEU A 34 20.75 4.08 16.66
N PRO A 35 21.56 3.03 16.49
CA PRO A 35 21.72 2.39 15.19
C PRO A 35 20.35 1.91 14.70
N PHE A 36 20.06 2.08 13.40
CA PHE A 36 18.81 1.59 12.81
C PHE A 36 18.61 0.09 13.06
N TYR A 37 19.70 -0.67 13.02
CA TYR A 37 19.71 -2.09 13.30
C TYR A 37 20.88 -2.41 14.25
N PRO A 38 20.64 -2.53 15.58
CA PRO A 38 21.70 -2.68 16.58
C PRO A 38 22.62 -3.88 16.38
N GLU A 39 22.08 -4.97 15.83
CA GLU A 39 22.83 -6.22 15.57
C GLU A 39 23.46 -6.25 14.17
N GLY A 40 23.48 -5.11 13.47
CA GLY A 40 23.88 -5.00 12.07
C GLY A 40 25.33 -5.38 11.83
N ARG A 41 25.51 -6.45 11.05
CA ARG A 41 26.79 -6.80 10.44
C ARG A 41 26.58 -6.80 8.94
N TYR A 42 27.43 -6.10 8.22
CA TYR A 42 27.26 -5.86 6.79
C TYR A 42 28.45 -6.40 6.01
N ALA A 43 28.17 -6.98 4.85
CA ALA A 43 29.19 -7.49 3.95
C ALA A 43 30.05 -6.33 3.43
N PRO A 44 31.39 -6.48 3.40
CA PRO A 44 32.25 -5.46 2.83
C PRO A 44 31.97 -5.31 1.33
N GLY A 45 32.11 -4.10 0.81
CA GLY A 45 31.94 -3.81 -0.62
C GLY A 45 30.50 -3.48 -1.06
N ILE A 46 29.50 -3.70 -0.20
CA ILE A 46 28.13 -3.21 -0.46
C ILE A 46 28.00 -1.82 0.17
N PRO A 47 27.72 -0.75 -0.60
CA PRO A 47 27.73 0.61 -0.10
C PRO A 47 26.53 0.88 0.82
N SER A 48 26.78 1.56 1.93
CA SER A 48 25.71 2.09 2.79
C SER A 48 25.03 3.29 2.12
N PRO A 49 23.80 3.65 2.52
CA PRO A 49 23.13 4.86 2.03
C PRO A 49 24.03 6.11 2.17
N GLU A 50 24.62 6.32 3.34
CA GLU A 50 25.50 7.46 3.60
C GLU A 50 26.72 7.52 2.67
N ALA A 51 27.29 6.37 2.29
CA ALA A 51 28.45 6.32 1.40
C ALA A 51 28.13 6.80 -0.03
N VAL A 52 26.89 6.61 -0.49
CA VAL A 52 26.45 7.05 -1.83
C VAL A 52 25.86 8.46 -1.78
N LEU A 53 25.04 8.73 -0.76
CA LEU A 53 24.34 10.01 -0.59
C LEU A 53 25.27 11.16 -0.21
N GLY A 54 26.38 10.86 0.48
CA GLY A 54 27.31 11.86 1.00
C GLY A 54 26.80 12.62 2.23
N PHE A 55 25.72 12.16 2.84
CA PHE A 55 25.18 12.65 4.12
C PHE A 55 24.56 11.52 4.93
N PRO A 56 24.50 11.64 6.28
CA PRO A 56 23.90 10.62 7.12
C PRO A 56 22.41 10.43 6.82
N LEU A 57 21.96 9.18 6.64
CA LEU A 57 20.55 8.89 6.37
C LEU A 57 19.64 9.39 7.51
N GLY A 58 18.55 10.06 7.15
CA GLY A 58 17.65 10.70 8.11
C GLY A 58 18.15 12.06 8.64
N SER A 59 19.27 12.60 8.14
CA SER A 59 19.66 13.99 8.44
C SER A 59 18.87 15.02 7.63
N ARG A 60 18.38 14.62 6.45
CA ARG A 60 17.42 15.33 5.61
C ARG A 60 16.73 14.30 4.69
N PRO A 61 15.57 14.62 4.12
CA PRO A 61 14.90 13.72 3.19
C PRO A 61 15.71 13.52 1.91
N VAL A 62 15.69 12.31 1.37
CA VAL A 62 16.28 12.01 0.05
C VAL A 62 15.41 12.58 -1.07
N ARG A 63 16.02 13.12 -2.12
CA ARG A 63 15.31 13.42 -3.38
C ARG A 63 15.10 12.14 -4.19
N HIS A 64 14.17 12.18 -5.15
CA HIS A 64 13.90 11.07 -6.07
C HIS A 64 15.18 10.59 -6.79
N ALA A 65 15.97 11.54 -7.31
CA ALA A 65 17.22 11.24 -8.00
C ALA A 65 18.29 10.63 -7.07
N GLU A 66 18.31 11.03 -5.80
CA GLU A 66 19.26 10.51 -4.79
C GLU A 66 18.88 9.08 -4.38
N ALA A 67 17.59 8.82 -4.16
CA ALA A 67 17.08 7.48 -3.91
C ALA A 67 17.40 6.56 -5.09
N ARG A 68 17.12 7.00 -6.32
CA ARG A 68 17.41 6.23 -7.54
C ARG A 68 18.91 5.90 -7.67
N ALA A 69 19.78 6.89 -7.52
CA ALA A 69 21.22 6.69 -7.57
C ALA A 69 21.71 5.67 -6.52
N TYR A 70 21.12 5.68 -5.31
CA TYR A 70 21.44 4.68 -4.30
C TYR A 70 21.00 3.27 -4.70
N PHE A 71 19.78 3.09 -5.20
CA PHE A 71 19.29 1.78 -5.61
C PHE A 71 20.05 1.22 -6.83
N GLU A 72 20.45 2.07 -7.77
CA GLU A 72 21.34 1.70 -8.88
C GLU A 72 22.71 1.22 -8.35
N ALA A 73 23.34 1.98 -7.45
CA ALA A 73 24.61 1.58 -6.85
C ALA A 73 24.51 0.29 -6.02
N LEU A 74 23.38 0.09 -5.33
CA LEU A 74 23.14 -1.11 -4.53
C LEU A 74 22.93 -2.35 -5.43
N ALA A 75 22.19 -2.20 -6.54
CA ALA A 75 21.99 -3.24 -7.54
C ALA A 75 23.29 -3.62 -8.26
N GLU A 76 24.16 -2.65 -8.55
CA GLU A 76 25.48 -2.91 -9.13
C GLU A 76 26.41 -3.67 -8.17
N ALA A 77 26.37 -3.32 -6.88
CA ALA A 77 27.28 -3.88 -5.88
C ALA A 77 26.84 -5.25 -5.30
N SER A 78 25.57 -5.66 -5.48
CA SER A 78 25.01 -6.82 -4.79
C SER A 78 24.21 -7.73 -5.72
N PRO A 79 24.56 -9.04 -5.83
CA PRO A 79 23.78 -10.00 -6.62
C PRO A 79 22.41 -10.34 -5.97
N ARG A 80 22.11 -9.73 -4.82
CA ARG A 80 20.85 -9.88 -4.08
C ARG A 80 19.83 -8.82 -4.42
N VAL A 81 20.13 -7.89 -5.31
CA VAL A 81 19.26 -6.76 -5.67
C VAL A 81 19.12 -6.69 -7.18
N ARG A 82 17.88 -6.53 -7.65
CA ARG A 82 17.58 -6.25 -9.06
C ARG A 82 16.65 -5.04 -9.14
N LEU A 83 17.05 -4.04 -9.90
CA LEU A 83 16.23 -2.86 -10.19
C LEU A 83 15.41 -3.10 -11.45
N PHE A 84 14.13 -2.71 -11.39
CA PHE A 84 13.19 -2.79 -12.50
C PHE A 84 12.65 -1.40 -12.82
N GLU A 85 12.75 -1.00 -14.08
CA GLU A 85 11.97 0.12 -14.60
C GLU A 85 10.52 -0.34 -14.77
N SER A 86 9.55 0.44 -14.31
CA SER A 86 8.13 0.06 -14.45
C SER A 86 7.60 0.23 -15.87
N GLY A 87 8.33 0.97 -16.72
CA GLY A 87 7.88 1.40 -18.05
C GLY A 87 7.00 2.64 -18.03
N TYR A 88 6.70 3.20 -16.84
CA TYR A 88 5.93 4.43 -16.67
C TYR A 88 6.82 5.61 -16.29
N LEU A 89 6.41 6.79 -16.75
CA LEU A 89 6.92 8.06 -16.28
C LEU A 89 5.80 8.79 -15.53
N THR A 90 6.17 9.57 -14.53
CA THR A 90 5.27 10.57 -13.96
C THR A 90 4.92 11.63 -15.00
N HIS A 91 3.95 12.49 -14.68
CA HIS A 91 3.58 13.60 -15.57
C HIS A 91 4.74 14.56 -15.82
N GLU A 92 5.63 14.76 -14.85
CA GLU A 92 6.87 15.53 -14.99
C GLU A 92 8.07 14.73 -15.53
N GLN A 93 7.81 13.58 -16.18
CA GLN A 93 8.82 12.75 -16.86
C GLN A 93 9.87 12.12 -15.93
N ARG A 94 9.52 11.85 -14.67
CA ARG A 94 10.38 11.07 -13.76
C ARG A 94 10.08 9.60 -13.92
N ALA A 95 11.12 8.79 -14.13
CA ALA A 95 10.96 7.35 -14.24
C ALA A 95 10.52 6.73 -12.92
N LEU A 96 9.50 5.88 -13.00
CA LEU A 96 9.03 5.07 -11.88
C LEU A 96 9.73 3.71 -11.92
N TYR A 97 10.19 3.26 -10.76
CA TYR A 97 10.99 2.05 -10.63
C TYR A 97 10.74 1.39 -9.28
N TYR A 98 11.08 0.11 -9.19
CA TYR A 98 11.11 -0.62 -7.93
C TYR A 98 12.35 -1.53 -7.91
N VAL A 99 12.71 -2.02 -6.73
CA VAL A 99 13.76 -3.05 -6.60
C VAL A 99 13.19 -4.33 -6.01
N VAL A 100 13.71 -5.47 -6.45
CA VAL A 100 13.43 -6.77 -5.86
C VAL A 100 14.69 -7.28 -5.19
N ILE A 101 14.56 -7.63 -3.91
CA ILE A 101 15.66 -8.08 -3.06
C ILE A 101 15.35 -9.47 -2.51
N SER A 102 16.28 -10.39 -2.67
CA SER A 102 16.16 -11.77 -2.16
C SER A 102 17.52 -12.44 -2.09
N ASP A 103 17.56 -13.72 -1.76
CA ASP A 103 18.76 -14.51 -1.93
C ASP A 103 19.14 -14.61 -3.42
N GLU A 104 20.45 -14.64 -3.69
CA GLU A 104 20.98 -14.76 -5.06
C GLU A 104 20.43 -16.01 -5.77
N SER A 105 20.26 -17.12 -5.04
CA SER A 105 19.67 -18.33 -5.60
C SER A 105 18.21 -18.17 -6.04
N ASN A 106 17.46 -17.28 -5.41
CA ASN A 106 16.10 -16.93 -5.83
C ASN A 106 16.13 -15.99 -7.04
N LEU A 107 17.00 -14.97 -7.04
CA LEU A 107 17.09 -14.03 -8.16
C LEU A 107 17.61 -14.66 -9.46
N ASN A 108 18.43 -15.71 -9.37
CA ASN A 108 18.88 -16.49 -10.53
C ASN A 108 17.77 -17.34 -11.18
N ARG A 109 16.61 -17.48 -10.53
CA ARG A 109 15.45 -18.24 -11.01
C ARG A 109 14.16 -17.41 -10.96
N LEU A 110 14.29 -16.09 -11.02
CA LEU A 110 13.21 -15.14 -10.74
C LEU A 110 12.01 -15.33 -11.66
N GLU A 111 12.23 -15.50 -12.96
CA GLU A 111 11.18 -15.70 -13.96
C GLU A 111 10.42 -17.01 -13.72
N ALA A 112 11.13 -18.05 -13.26
CA ALA A 112 10.52 -19.32 -12.88
C ALA A 112 9.70 -19.20 -11.59
N ILE A 113 10.15 -18.40 -10.62
CA ILE A 113 9.38 -18.10 -9.41
C ILE A 113 8.10 -17.33 -9.77
N GLN A 114 8.21 -16.29 -10.59
CA GLN A 114 7.09 -15.47 -11.04
C GLN A 114 6.03 -16.32 -11.77
N ALA A 115 6.44 -17.20 -12.68
CA ALA A 115 5.52 -18.13 -13.36
C ALA A 115 4.84 -19.11 -12.38
N LYS A 116 5.57 -19.58 -11.36
CA LYS A 116 5.02 -20.47 -10.31
C LYS A 116 4.05 -19.74 -9.38
N LEU A 117 4.31 -18.47 -9.05
CA LEU A 117 3.39 -17.62 -8.29
C LEU A 117 2.10 -17.37 -9.09
N ALA A 118 2.20 -17.12 -10.39
CA ALA A 118 1.04 -16.99 -11.28
C ALA A 118 0.22 -18.29 -11.38
N ARG A 119 0.85 -19.46 -11.29
CA ARG A 119 0.13 -20.73 -11.14
C ARG A 119 -0.56 -20.83 -9.78
N LEU A 120 0.12 -20.42 -8.70
CA LEU A 120 -0.44 -20.45 -7.35
C LEU A 120 -1.63 -19.47 -7.20
N SER A 121 -1.63 -18.35 -7.93
CA SER A 121 -2.72 -17.37 -7.90
C SER A 121 -4.01 -17.83 -8.62
N ASP A 122 -3.98 -18.95 -9.36
CA ASP A 122 -5.14 -19.51 -10.05
C ASP A 122 -5.36 -21.03 -9.76
N PRO A 123 -6.21 -21.37 -8.79
CA PRO A 123 -6.57 -22.76 -8.48
C PRO A 123 -7.26 -23.53 -9.62
N ARG A 124 -7.76 -22.87 -10.67
CA ARG A 124 -8.31 -23.56 -11.85
C ARG A 124 -7.22 -24.28 -12.64
N ARG A 125 -5.96 -23.85 -12.49
CA ARG A 125 -4.78 -24.33 -13.23
C ARG A 125 -3.78 -25.08 -12.35
N THR A 126 -4.09 -25.26 -11.07
CA THR A 126 -3.18 -25.82 -10.08
C THR A 126 -3.90 -26.89 -9.25
N SER A 127 -3.40 -28.12 -9.32
CA SER A 127 -3.96 -29.24 -8.54
C SER A 127 -3.65 -29.06 -7.04
N PRO A 128 -4.40 -29.69 -6.13
CA PRO A 128 -4.04 -29.68 -4.70
C PRO A 128 -2.68 -30.29 -4.38
N ALA A 129 -2.18 -31.21 -5.20
CA ALA A 129 -0.83 -31.78 -5.01
C ALA A 129 0.25 -30.81 -5.49
N ASP A 130 0.03 -30.20 -6.65
CA ASP A 130 0.89 -29.16 -7.21
C ASP A 130 0.99 -27.96 -6.26
N SER A 131 -0.14 -27.49 -5.70
CA SER A 131 -0.13 -26.35 -4.79
C SER A 131 0.73 -26.59 -3.56
N ARG A 132 0.66 -27.78 -2.94
CA ARG A 132 1.54 -28.15 -1.82
C ARG A 132 3.02 -28.11 -2.22
N SER A 133 3.35 -28.66 -3.38
CA SER A 133 4.73 -28.61 -3.88
C SER A 133 5.20 -27.17 -4.15
N LEU A 134 4.33 -26.32 -4.69
CA LEU A 134 4.63 -24.91 -4.94
C LEU A 134 4.85 -24.16 -3.63
N ILE A 135 3.98 -24.36 -2.63
CA ILE A 135 4.06 -23.70 -1.32
C ILE A 135 5.37 -24.02 -0.59
N THR A 136 5.90 -25.23 -0.72
CA THR A 136 7.18 -25.62 -0.11
C THR A 136 8.40 -25.04 -0.83
N ASP A 137 8.32 -24.86 -2.16
CA ASP A 137 9.43 -24.42 -3.02
C ASP A 137 9.54 -22.90 -3.20
N LEU A 138 8.40 -22.21 -3.14
CA LEU A 138 8.31 -20.78 -3.41
C LEU A 138 8.73 -19.94 -2.19
N PRO A 139 9.52 -18.86 -2.39
CA PRO A 139 9.53 -17.78 -1.43
C PRO A 139 8.16 -17.10 -1.40
N ALA A 140 7.79 -16.49 -0.27
CA ALA A 140 6.65 -15.59 -0.23
C ALA A 140 7.06 -14.21 -0.76
N VAL A 141 6.13 -13.48 -1.36
CA VAL A 141 6.39 -12.13 -1.86
C VAL A 141 5.85 -11.11 -0.85
N ALA A 142 6.72 -10.22 -0.39
CA ALA A 142 6.37 -9.07 0.43
C ALA A 142 6.67 -7.79 -0.35
N TRP A 143 5.66 -6.95 -0.54
CA TRP A 143 5.76 -5.72 -1.32
C TRP A 143 5.70 -4.52 -0.38
N MET A 144 6.74 -3.71 -0.37
CA MET A 144 6.93 -2.59 0.54
C MET A 144 6.84 -1.29 -0.25
N MET A 145 5.79 -0.50 -0.04
CA MET A 145 5.52 0.73 -0.77
C MET A 145 5.64 1.90 0.17
N TYR A 146 6.30 2.96 -0.29
CA TYR A 146 6.66 4.11 0.54
C TYR A 146 6.31 5.42 -0.15
N SER A 147 5.78 6.36 0.65
CA SER A 147 5.63 7.77 0.25
C SER A 147 4.76 7.98 -0.99
N ILE A 148 3.55 7.39 -1.00
CA ILE A 148 2.46 7.68 -1.96
C ILE A 148 1.97 9.12 -1.88
N HIS A 149 2.10 9.74 -0.73
CA HIS A 149 1.96 11.18 -0.56
C HIS A 149 3.36 11.80 -0.52
N GLY A 150 3.60 12.80 -1.38
CA GLY A 150 4.94 13.34 -1.59
C GLY A 150 5.52 14.10 -0.39
N ASP A 151 4.67 14.57 0.53
CA ASP A 151 5.04 15.23 1.78
C ASP A 151 5.15 14.27 2.99
N GLU A 152 4.93 12.97 2.80
CA GLU A 152 5.12 11.96 3.84
C GLU A 152 6.51 11.33 3.69
N LEU A 153 7.51 11.97 4.31
CA LEU A 153 8.89 11.93 3.80
C LEU A 153 9.75 10.73 4.22
N SER A 154 9.55 10.22 5.44
CA SER A 154 10.45 9.26 6.10
C SER A 154 10.38 7.85 5.54
N GLY A 155 9.28 7.50 4.88
CA GLY A 155 9.11 6.20 4.22
C GLY A 155 10.20 5.97 3.16
N ALA A 156 10.41 6.94 2.26
CA ALA A 156 11.43 6.83 1.22
C ALA A 156 12.83 6.60 1.79
N ASP A 157 13.24 7.37 2.79
CA ASP A 157 14.53 7.19 3.47
C ASP A 157 14.64 5.82 4.18
N ALA A 158 13.55 5.36 4.81
CA ALA A 158 13.52 4.05 5.46
C ALA A 158 13.69 2.92 4.45
N SER A 159 13.13 3.06 3.25
CA SER A 159 13.28 2.08 2.17
C SER A 159 14.75 1.82 1.78
N LEU A 160 15.60 2.86 1.79
CA LEU A 160 17.04 2.72 1.55
C LEU A 160 17.72 1.89 2.64
N GLN A 161 17.37 2.14 3.90
CA GLN A 161 17.93 1.37 5.03
C GLN A 161 17.42 -0.07 5.06
N VAL A 162 16.14 -0.31 4.72
CA VAL A 162 15.58 -1.67 4.57
C VAL A 162 16.34 -2.41 3.48
N ALA A 163 16.52 -1.78 2.32
CA ALA A 163 17.25 -2.37 1.20
C ALA A 163 18.71 -2.68 1.57
N TYR A 164 19.39 -1.76 2.25
CA TYR A 164 20.74 -1.98 2.74
C TYR A 164 20.82 -3.17 3.71
N GLN A 165 19.90 -3.24 4.68
CA GLN A 165 19.85 -4.35 5.64
C GLN A 165 19.64 -5.68 4.93
N LEU A 166 18.73 -5.74 3.96
CA LEU A 166 18.45 -6.95 3.20
C LEU A 166 19.62 -7.33 2.27
N ALA A 167 20.25 -6.38 1.59
CA ALA A 167 21.32 -6.68 0.62
C ALA A 167 22.65 -6.99 1.32
N ALA A 168 23.05 -6.17 2.29
CA ALA A 168 24.35 -6.22 2.94
C ALA A 168 24.37 -7.05 4.23
N GLY A 169 23.23 -7.22 4.91
CA GLY A 169 23.17 -7.90 6.21
C GLY A 169 23.68 -9.34 6.18
N THR A 170 24.66 -9.64 7.03
CA THR A 170 25.27 -10.98 7.19
C THR A 170 24.79 -11.70 8.45
N ASP A 171 23.89 -11.10 9.22
CA ASP A 171 23.25 -11.74 10.36
C ASP A 171 22.20 -12.78 9.92
N GLU A 172 21.85 -13.69 10.84
CA GLU A 172 20.94 -14.80 10.53
C GLU A 172 19.53 -14.32 10.17
N ARG A 173 19.06 -13.21 10.76
CA ARG A 173 17.74 -12.67 10.43
C ARG A 173 17.73 -12.19 8.99
N SER A 174 18.69 -11.37 8.58
CA SER A 174 18.79 -10.90 7.18
C SER A 174 18.93 -12.06 6.20
N ALA A 175 19.72 -13.09 6.54
CA ALA A 175 19.85 -14.29 5.72
C ALA A 175 18.52 -15.05 5.60
N LYS A 176 17.79 -15.22 6.71
CA LYS A 176 16.47 -15.85 6.71
C LYS A 176 15.45 -15.05 5.89
N LEU A 177 15.39 -13.73 6.04
CA LEU A 177 14.52 -12.87 5.25
C LEU A 177 14.74 -13.09 3.75
N ARG A 178 16.00 -13.06 3.30
CA ARG A 178 16.35 -13.30 1.89
C ARG A 178 16.01 -14.70 1.38
N ARG A 179 16.21 -15.74 2.20
CA ARG A 179 15.90 -17.12 1.79
C ARG A 179 14.40 -17.34 1.61
N GLU A 180 13.61 -16.81 2.54
CA GLU A 180 12.17 -17.09 2.61
C GLU A 180 11.33 -16.11 1.77
N LEU A 181 11.87 -14.94 1.43
CA LEU A 181 11.11 -13.87 0.78
C LEU A 181 11.74 -13.38 -0.53
N LEU A 182 10.89 -13.00 -1.47
CA LEU A 182 11.16 -11.98 -2.47
C LEU A 182 10.58 -10.67 -1.95
N VAL A 183 11.42 -9.68 -1.66
CA VAL A 183 10.99 -8.37 -1.14
C VAL A 183 11.01 -7.36 -2.28
N GLY A 184 9.84 -6.92 -2.71
CA GLY A 184 9.71 -5.76 -3.60
C GLY A 184 9.70 -4.47 -2.79
N ILE A 185 10.43 -3.45 -3.24
CA ILE A 185 10.45 -2.11 -2.64
C ILE A 185 10.12 -1.10 -3.73
N ASP A 186 8.98 -0.43 -3.59
CA ASP A 186 8.64 0.81 -4.29
C ASP A 186 9.01 1.98 -3.36
N PRO A 187 10.18 2.63 -3.56
CA PRO A 187 10.72 3.56 -2.58
C PRO A 187 10.02 4.91 -2.57
N MET A 188 9.25 5.24 -3.61
CA MET A 188 8.68 6.57 -3.79
C MET A 188 7.57 6.56 -4.85
N GLU A 189 6.34 6.38 -4.38
CA GLU A 189 5.17 6.28 -5.25
C GLU A 189 4.71 7.61 -5.86
N ASN A 190 5.12 8.76 -5.29
CA ASN A 190 4.80 10.10 -5.79
C ASN A 190 6.04 11.02 -5.91
N PRO A 191 6.90 10.80 -6.91
CA PRO A 191 8.08 11.64 -7.13
C PRO A 191 7.77 13.12 -7.39
N ASP A 192 6.71 13.41 -8.14
CA ASP A 192 6.36 14.78 -8.53
C ASP A 192 5.90 15.61 -7.33
N GLY A 193 4.99 15.07 -6.52
CA GLY A 193 4.56 15.69 -5.26
C GLY A 193 5.72 15.87 -4.29
N ARG A 194 6.62 14.89 -4.20
CA ARG A 194 7.80 14.95 -3.33
C ARG A 194 8.75 16.07 -3.72
N GLU A 195 9.15 16.14 -5.00
CA GLU A 195 10.09 17.17 -5.44
C GLU A 195 9.50 18.58 -5.28
N ARG A 196 8.19 18.74 -5.50
CA ARG A 196 7.47 19.98 -5.21
C ARG A 196 7.58 20.35 -3.72
N PHE A 197 7.33 19.40 -2.82
CA PHE A 197 7.40 19.65 -1.39
C PHE A 197 8.82 19.98 -0.91
N LEU A 198 9.81 19.19 -1.33
CA LEU A 198 11.22 19.41 -0.96
C LEU A 198 11.75 20.73 -1.51
N ALA A 199 11.32 21.17 -2.70
CA ALA A 199 11.63 22.50 -3.21
C ALA A 199 11.05 23.60 -2.29
N SER A 200 9.81 23.44 -1.82
CA SER A 200 9.20 24.39 -0.89
C SER A 200 9.96 24.44 0.44
N MET A 201 10.30 23.27 1.02
CA MET A 201 11.08 23.20 2.26
C MET A 201 12.44 23.88 2.11
N GLN A 202 13.12 23.66 0.99
CA GLN A 202 14.42 24.29 0.72
C GLN A 202 14.30 25.82 0.63
N GLN A 203 13.21 26.33 0.04
CA GLN A 203 12.97 27.77 -0.05
C GLN A 203 12.68 28.41 1.31
N TRP A 204 11.98 27.71 2.20
CA TRP A 204 11.58 28.21 3.51
C TRP A 204 12.54 27.81 4.65
N GLY A 205 13.54 26.99 4.36
CA GLY A 205 14.54 26.52 5.31
C GLY A 205 15.50 27.61 5.76
N GLY A 206 15.83 27.60 7.05
CA GLY A 206 16.88 28.41 7.64
C GLY A 206 18.16 27.60 7.91
N ALA A 207 19.25 28.28 8.28
CA ALA A 207 20.50 27.62 8.67
C ALA A 207 20.35 26.75 9.95
N VAL A 208 19.35 27.03 10.76
CA VAL A 208 18.99 26.26 11.97
C VAL A 208 17.60 25.68 11.75
N PRO A 209 17.40 24.36 11.91
CA PRO A 209 16.08 23.74 11.84
C PRO A 209 15.14 24.35 12.89
N ASN A 210 13.96 24.78 12.46
CA ASN A 210 12.93 25.25 13.39
C ASN A 210 12.07 24.06 13.83
N SER A 211 12.04 23.74 15.12
CA SER A 211 11.26 22.62 15.64
C SER A 211 9.79 22.94 15.92
N ASP A 212 9.37 24.19 15.76
CA ASP A 212 8.00 24.61 16.01
C ASP A 212 7.10 24.19 14.84
N ALA A 213 6.16 23.27 15.09
CA ALA A 213 5.21 22.77 14.09
C ALA A 213 4.34 23.87 13.45
N GLN A 214 4.27 25.07 14.04
CA GLN A 214 3.56 26.22 13.45
C GLN A 214 4.38 26.99 12.42
N SER A 215 5.66 26.65 12.24
CA SER A 215 6.52 27.30 11.25
C SER A 215 6.11 26.93 9.83
N ILE A 216 6.20 27.88 8.90
CA ILE A 216 5.95 27.66 7.47
C ILE A 216 6.81 26.54 6.85
N HIS A 217 7.94 26.21 7.48
CA HIS A 217 8.77 25.06 7.11
C HIS A 217 8.03 23.72 7.25
N HIS A 218 7.13 23.59 8.23
CA HIS A 218 6.32 22.39 8.49
C HIS A 218 4.99 22.41 7.75
N THR A 219 4.60 23.57 7.22
CA THR A 219 3.25 23.78 6.70
C THR A 219 3.26 24.41 5.31
N GLY A 220 4.15 24.04 4.39
CA GLY A 220 4.41 24.77 3.13
C GLY A 220 3.22 25.42 2.38
N VAL A 221 3.50 26.24 1.38
CA VAL A 221 2.40 26.93 0.64
C VAL A 221 1.66 25.97 -0.28
N TRP A 222 0.34 26.17 -0.44
CA TRP A 222 -0.46 25.40 -1.40
C TRP A 222 0.03 25.62 -2.86
N PRO A 223 0.08 24.58 -3.71
CA PRO A 223 -0.23 23.18 -3.40
C PRO A 223 0.90 22.46 -2.66
N TRP A 224 0.50 21.59 -1.72
CA TRP A 224 1.37 20.78 -0.85
C TRP A 224 2.00 19.59 -1.60
N GLY A 225 2.70 18.71 -0.88
CA GLY A 225 3.36 17.53 -1.46
C GLY A 225 2.45 16.32 -1.66
N ARG A 226 1.32 16.27 -0.95
CA ARG A 226 0.47 15.08 -0.85
C ARG A 226 0.08 14.49 -2.20
N THR A 227 -0.36 15.35 -3.10
CA THR A 227 -0.93 14.95 -4.39
C THR A 227 0.12 14.94 -5.50
N ASN A 228 -0.15 14.30 -6.63
CA ASN A 228 0.78 14.29 -7.77
C ASN A 228 0.81 15.65 -8.52
N HIS A 229 1.37 15.68 -9.73
CA HIS A 229 1.44 16.88 -10.57
C HIS A 229 0.06 17.55 -10.78
N TYR A 230 -0.97 16.77 -11.13
CA TYR A 230 -2.33 17.26 -11.38
C TYR A 230 -3.20 17.36 -10.12
N LEU A 231 -2.56 17.30 -8.95
CA LEU A 231 -3.22 17.40 -7.65
C LEU A 231 -4.22 16.26 -7.35
N PHE A 232 -4.01 15.09 -7.96
CA PHE A 232 -4.74 13.87 -7.57
C PHE A 232 -4.10 13.22 -6.33
N ASP A 233 -4.94 12.80 -5.40
CA ASP A 233 -4.53 11.92 -4.30
C ASP A 233 -4.39 10.50 -4.87
N LEU A 234 -3.14 10.03 -4.97
CA LEU A 234 -2.83 8.72 -5.54
C LEU A 234 -3.36 7.58 -4.66
N ASN A 235 -3.59 7.81 -3.37
CA ASN A 235 -4.16 6.83 -2.47
C ASN A 235 -5.70 6.75 -2.57
N ARG A 236 -6.28 7.31 -3.63
CA ARG A 236 -7.68 7.12 -4.05
C ARG A 236 -7.82 6.55 -5.46
N ASP A 237 -6.71 6.35 -6.16
CA ASP A 237 -6.71 6.04 -7.60
C ASP A 237 -6.40 4.56 -7.91
N TRP A 238 -6.29 3.71 -6.89
CA TRP A 238 -5.86 2.30 -6.99
C TRP A 238 -6.62 1.48 -8.05
N PHE A 239 -7.94 1.36 -7.94
CA PHE A 239 -8.74 0.62 -8.92
C PHE A 239 -9.25 1.52 -10.08
N ILE A 240 -9.09 2.83 -9.95
CA ILE A 240 -9.53 3.83 -10.93
C ILE A 240 -8.50 3.97 -12.06
N LEU A 241 -7.20 3.87 -11.75
CA LEU A 241 -6.10 3.84 -12.70
C LEU A 241 -6.11 5.05 -13.66
N SER A 242 -6.38 6.24 -13.11
CA SER A 242 -6.35 7.48 -13.88
C SER A 242 -4.91 7.99 -14.06
N GLN A 243 -4.05 7.77 -13.06
CA GLN A 243 -2.68 8.28 -13.02
C GLN A 243 -1.64 7.22 -13.46
N PRO A 244 -0.52 7.63 -14.11
CA PRO A 244 0.55 6.70 -14.48
C PRO A 244 1.22 6.05 -13.26
N GLU A 245 1.33 6.76 -12.14
CA GLU A 245 1.87 6.25 -10.88
C GLU A 245 1.05 5.07 -10.34
N SER A 246 -0.29 5.17 -10.40
CA SER A 246 -1.21 4.10 -10.01
C SER A 246 -1.12 2.90 -10.95
N ARG A 247 -1.01 3.13 -12.27
CA ARG A 247 -0.84 2.04 -13.25
C ARG A 247 0.45 1.27 -13.01
N SER A 248 1.54 1.98 -12.74
CA SER A 248 2.84 1.41 -12.42
C SER A 248 2.77 0.42 -11.25
N ARG A 249 2.24 0.86 -10.10
CA ARG A 249 2.19 0.00 -8.90
C ARG A 249 1.20 -1.15 -9.04
N VAL A 250 0.02 -0.91 -9.63
CA VAL A 250 -0.99 -1.97 -9.80
C VAL A 250 -0.48 -3.04 -10.75
N GLN A 251 0.21 -2.66 -11.84
CA GLN A 251 0.87 -3.63 -12.72
C GLN A 251 1.85 -4.51 -11.93
N ALA A 252 2.71 -3.90 -11.12
CA ALA A 252 3.68 -4.66 -10.32
C ALA A 252 2.99 -5.62 -9.33
N LEU A 253 1.93 -5.22 -8.63
CA LEU A 253 1.21 -6.13 -7.72
C LEU A 253 0.58 -7.31 -8.45
N HIS A 254 0.03 -7.11 -9.65
CA HIS A 254 -0.54 -8.20 -10.46
C HIS A 254 0.54 -9.07 -11.11
N GLU A 255 1.73 -8.52 -11.37
CA GLU A 255 2.86 -9.25 -11.92
C GLU A 255 3.53 -10.16 -10.87
N TRP A 256 3.70 -9.65 -9.64
CA TRP A 256 4.46 -10.31 -8.58
C TRP A 256 3.61 -11.14 -7.62
N HIS A 257 2.28 -10.95 -7.61
CA HIS A 257 1.34 -11.68 -6.75
C HIS A 257 1.76 -11.73 -5.26
N PRO A 258 1.86 -10.58 -4.57
CA PRO A 258 2.30 -10.53 -3.18
C PRO A 258 1.36 -11.24 -2.21
N GLN A 259 1.93 -11.74 -1.11
CA GLN A 259 1.18 -12.25 0.05
C GLN A 259 1.09 -11.20 1.16
N LEU A 260 2.04 -10.27 1.23
CA LEU A 260 2.05 -9.12 2.13
C LEU A 260 2.29 -7.86 1.30
N VAL A 261 1.49 -6.82 1.54
CA VAL A 261 1.69 -5.49 0.98
C VAL A 261 1.67 -4.47 2.12
N VAL A 262 2.71 -3.65 2.20
CA VAL A 262 2.81 -2.54 3.14
C VAL A 262 2.65 -1.24 2.38
N ASP A 263 1.78 -0.37 2.90
CA ASP A 263 1.54 0.99 2.44
C ASP A 263 2.02 1.97 3.52
N ALA A 264 3.19 2.58 3.32
CA ALA A 264 3.87 3.35 4.34
C ALA A 264 3.67 4.87 4.18
N HIS A 265 2.99 5.43 5.17
CA HIS A 265 2.53 6.81 5.27
C HIS A 265 3.11 7.57 6.46
N GLU A 266 2.82 8.86 6.49
CA GLU A 266 2.89 9.72 7.66
C GLU A 266 1.56 10.38 7.99
N MET A 267 1.39 10.76 9.25
CA MET A 267 0.25 11.50 9.78
C MET A 267 0.71 12.71 10.57
N GLY A 268 -0.21 13.40 11.26
CA GLY A 268 0.09 14.61 12.02
C GLY A 268 1.28 14.46 12.98
N SER A 269 2.09 15.51 13.11
CA SER A 269 3.31 15.47 13.92
C SER A 269 3.10 15.24 15.42
N PHE A 270 1.87 15.45 15.90
CA PHE A 270 1.49 15.24 17.30
C PHE A 270 0.92 13.84 17.57
N ASP A 271 0.78 13.02 16.53
CA ASP A 271 0.50 11.60 16.68
C ASP A 271 1.76 10.82 17.11
N THR A 272 1.68 9.49 17.04
CA THR A 272 2.77 8.58 17.39
C THR A 272 3.11 7.66 16.22
N PHE A 273 2.53 6.46 16.21
CA PHE A 273 2.56 5.55 15.07
C PHE A 273 1.26 4.75 15.07
N LEU A 274 0.59 4.65 13.93
CA LEU A 274 -0.62 3.85 13.76
C LEU A 274 -0.35 2.72 12.77
N PHE A 275 -0.88 1.55 13.08
CA PHE A 275 -0.94 0.41 12.18
C PHE A 275 -2.21 -0.40 12.41
N ASN A 276 -2.47 -1.38 11.54
CA ASN A 276 -3.62 -2.28 11.65
C ASN A 276 -3.60 -3.05 13.01
N PRO A 277 -4.70 -3.70 13.44
CA PRO A 277 -6.00 -3.86 12.78
C PRO A 277 -6.78 -2.56 12.65
N ALA A 278 -7.52 -2.45 11.56
CA ALA A 278 -8.55 -1.42 11.39
C ALA A 278 -9.73 -1.68 12.34
N ARG A 279 -10.53 -0.64 12.59
CA ARG A 279 -11.87 -0.78 13.18
C ARG A 279 -12.94 -0.91 12.09
N GLU A 280 -14.15 -1.24 12.51
CA GLU A 280 -15.33 -1.15 11.65
C GLU A 280 -15.57 0.29 11.15
N PRO A 281 -15.98 0.47 9.88
CA PRO A 281 -16.40 -0.58 8.95
C PRO A 281 -15.23 -1.25 8.21
N ILE A 282 -15.33 -2.55 8.00
CA ILE A 282 -14.43 -3.32 7.12
C ILE A 282 -15.22 -3.78 5.88
N ASN A 283 -14.63 -3.67 4.70
CA ASN A 283 -15.27 -4.13 3.47
C ASN A 283 -15.61 -5.62 3.52
N HIS A 284 -16.87 -6.00 3.24
CA HIS A 284 -17.30 -7.40 3.34
C HIS A 284 -16.67 -8.33 2.30
N ASN A 285 -16.05 -7.77 1.25
CA ASN A 285 -15.44 -8.55 0.18
C ASN A 285 -14.08 -9.12 0.60
N TYR A 286 -13.53 -8.69 1.74
CA TYR A 286 -12.27 -9.21 2.26
C TYR A 286 -12.45 -10.60 2.85
N SER A 287 -11.51 -11.51 2.53
CA SER A 287 -11.52 -12.84 3.14
C SER A 287 -11.16 -12.74 4.63
N GLN A 288 -11.85 -13.51 5.48
CA GLN A 288 -11.51 -13.63 6.89
C GLN A 288 -10.11 -14.21 7.11
N ILE A 289 -9.54 -14.89 6.10
CA ILE A 289 -8.18 -15.41 6.13
C ILE A 289 -7.15 -14.28 6.20
N THR A 290 -7.33 -13.19 5.44
CA THR A 290 -6.36 -12.07 5.47
C THR A 290 -6.40 -11.34 6.82
N LEU A 291 -7.59 -11.12 7.37
CA LEU A 291 -7.78 -10.39 8.63
C LEU A 291 -7.05 -11.07 9.81
N LYS A 292 -6.99 -12.40 9.82
CA LYS A 292 -6.19 -13.17 10.80
C LYS A 292 -4.70 -12.79 10.77
N TRP A 293 -4.13 -12.59 9.58
CA TRP A 293 -2.72 -12.24 9.44
C TRP A 293 -2.44 -10.82 9.91
N THR A 294 -3.37 -9.91 9.66
CA THR A 294 -3.29 -8.52 10.12
C THR A 294 -3.10 -8.45 11.65
N GLU A 295 -3.86 -9.23 12.42
CA GLU A 295 -3.69 -9.28 13.89
C GLU A 295 -2.32 -9.80 14.31
N ARG A 296 -1.83 -10.85 13.64
CA ARG A 296 -0.53 -11.44 13.95
C ARG A 296 0.62 -10.49 13.65
N ILE A 297 0.61 -9.87 12.48
CA ILE A 297 1.64 -8.91 12.05
C ILE A 297 1.65 -7.71 13.00
N ALA A 298 0.46 -7.18 13.33
CA ALA A 298 0.33 -6.08 14.29
C ALA A 298 0.93 -6.41 15.66
N ALA A 299 0.71 -7.64 16.16
CA ALA A 299 1.28 -8.06 17.44
C ALA A 299 2.82 -8.13 17.42
N GLU A 300 3.44 -8.57 16.32
CA GLU A 300 4.89 -8.59 16.21
C GLU A 300 5.49 -7.18 16.02
N GLN A 301 4.82 -6.31 15.26
CA GLN A 301 5.22 -4.92 15.11
C GLN A 301 5.11 -4.15 16.43
N ALA A 302 4.04 -4.35 17.19
CA ALA A 302 3.87 -3.85 18.55
C ALA A 302 5.06 -4.22 19.44
N ARG A 303 5.42 -5.51 19.50
CA ARG A 303 6.61 -5.95 20.26
C ARG A 303 7.91 -5.32 19.76
N ALA A 304 8.01 -5.00 18.48
CA ALA A 304 9.18 -4.31 17.95
C ALA A 304 9.30 -2.87 18.43
N PHE A 305 8.17 -2.17 18.55
CA PHE A 305 8.10 -0.81 19.09
C PHE A 305 8.29 -0.81 20.61
N ASP A 306 7.72 -1.78 21.33
CA ASP A 306 7.87 -1.94 22.77
C ASP A 306 9.34 -2.04 23.21
N ARG A 307 10.20 -2.68 22.40
CA ARG A 307 11.65 -2.77 22.68
C ARG A 307 12.36 -1.41 22.76
N TYR A 308 11.81 -0.40 22.09
CA TYR A 308 12.34 0.97 22.11
C TYR A 308 11.51 1.90 23.01
N GLY A 309 10.42 1.41 23.60
CA GLY A 309 9.48 2.24 24.36
C GLY A 309 8.74 3.26 23.49
N TRP A 310 8.57 2.98 22.19
CA TRP A 310 7.85 3.87 21.28
C TRP A 310 6.35 3.64 21.39
N SER A 311 5.60 4.72 21.62
CA SER A 311 4.13 4.69 21.59
C SER A 311 3.61 4.40 20.18
N TYR A 312 2.52 3.64 20.11
CA TYR A 312 1.73 3.38 18.91
C TYR A 312 0.27 3.17 19.29
N TYR A 313 -0.62 3.18 18.31
CA TYR A 313 -2.03 2.84 18.47
C TYR A 313 -2.56 2.05 17.26
N THR A 314 -3.75 1.46 17.40
CA THR A 314 -4.46 0.69 16.36
C THR A 314 -5.94 1.03 16.43
N ARG A 315 -6.72 0.69 15.41
CA ARG A 315 -8.19 0.85 15.32
C ARG A 315 -8.73 2.29 15.30
N GLU A 316 -8.22 3.22 16.09
CA GLU A 316 -8.78 4.56 16.34
C GLU A 316 -9.55 5.21 15.17
N TRP A 317 -8.87 5.78 14.18
CA TRP A 317 -9.52 6.33 12.99
C TRP A 317 -9.36 5.43 11.76
N LEU A 318 -8.42 4.48 11.80
CA LEU A 318 -8.14 3.54 10.72
C LEU A 318 -9.32 2.59 10.50
N GLU A 319 -9.94 2.73 9.34
CA GLU A 319 -10.98 1.85 8.81
C GLU A 319 -10.52 1.26 7.46
N ASP A 320 -11.15 0.17 7.03
CA ASP A 320 -10.75 -0.61 5.85
C ASP A 320 -12.01 -0.86 4.96
N TRP A 321 -12.86 0.16 4.82
CA TRP A 321 -14.11 0.12 4.04
C TRP A 321 -13.88 0.39 2.55
N TYR A 322 -13.19 1.49 2.23
CA TYR A 322 -12.98 1.88 0.85
C TYR A 322 -11.93 0.98 0.16
N PRO A 323 -12.27 0.31 -0.95
CA PRO A 323 -11.37 -0.63 -1.60
C PRO A 323 -10.20 0.03 -2.34
N GLY A 324 -10.15 1.37 -2.37
CA GLY A 324 -9.18 2.15 -3.11
C GLY A 324 -8.09 2.79 -2.25
N TYR A 325 -7.89 2.38 -1.00
CA TYR A 325 -6.65 2.68 -0.26
C TYR A 325 -5.58 1.61 -0.53
N GLY A 326 -4.30 1.96 -0.40
CA GLY A 326 -3.19 1.04 -0.61
C GLY A 326 -3.06 -0.04 0.45
N SER A 327 -3.64 0.18 1.65
CA SER A 327 -3.86 -0.88 2.64
C SER A 327 -5.05 -1.78 2.34
N SER A 328 -6.01 -1.34 1.52
CA SER A 328 -7.30 -2.01 1.29
C SER A 328 -7.36 -2.79 -0.04
N TYR A 329 -6.86 -2.21 -1.13
CA TYR A 329 -6.79 -2.87 -2.45
C TYR A 329 -6.08 -4.24 -2.41
N PRO A 330 -4.97 -4.43 -1.66
CA PRO A 330 -4.28 -5.71 -1.58
C PRO A 330 -5.17 -6.86 -1.10
N TYR A 331 -6.10 -6.61 -0.17
CA TYR A 331 -7.03 -7.63 0.33
C TYR A 331 -7.86 -8.23 -0.80
N LEU A 332 -8.23 -7.42 -1.80
CA LEU A 332 -9.08 -7.83 -2.92
C LEU A 332 -8.35 -8.66 -3.97
N ILE A 333 -7.02 -8.51 -4.05
CA ILE A 333 -6.15 -9.35 -4.88
C ILE A 333 -5.55 -10.53 -4.09
N GLY A 334 -5.99 -10.73 -2.85
CA GLY A 334 -5.62 -11.87 -2.00
C GLY A 334 -4.35 -11.69 -1.17
N ALA A 335 -3.80 -10.48 -1.09
CA ALA A 335 -2.69 -10.17 -0.21
C ALA A 335 -3.17 -9.64 1.14
N VAL A 336 -2.32 -9.69 2.16
CA VAL A 336 -2.55 -8.96 3.42
C VAL A 336 -2.08 -7.53 3.22
N GLY A 337 -3.00 -6.57 3.20
CA GLY A 337 -2.67 -5.14 3.18
C GLY A 337 -2.38 -4.62 4.58
N PHE A 338 -1.35 -3.80 4.75
CA PHE A 338 -0.91 -3.32 6.04
C PHE A 338 -0.41 -1.88 5.95
N ILE A 339 -0.95 -0.97 6.79
CA ILE A 339 -0.62 0.44 6.78
C ILE A 339 0.41 0.78 7.85
N TYR A 340 1.31 1.71 7.53
CA TYR A 340 2.09 2.44 8.52
C TYR A 340 1.68 3.89 8.48
N GLU A 341 1.38 4.47 9.63
CA GLU A 341 1.13 5.89 9.77
C GLU A 341 2.14 6.40 10.80
N GLN A 342 3.22 7.04 10.35
CA GLN A 342 4.27 7.57 11.21
C GLN A 342 3.99 9.05 11.52
N ALA A 343 4.15 9.50 12.76
CA ALA A 343 4.10 10.94 13.04
C ALA A 343 5.10 11.74 12.18
N SER A 344 4.59 12.68 11.39
CA SER A 344 5.40 13.51 10.49
C SER A 344 6.36 14.39 11.26
N THR A 345 7.52 14.64 10.65
CA THR A 345 8.47 15.65 11.11
C THR A 345 8.73 16.71 10.04
N GLU A 346 7.97 16.65 8.94
CA GLU A 346 8.11 17.50 7.77
C GLU A 346 9.59 17.57 7.34
N GLY A 347 10.22 16.40 7.33
CA GLY A 347 11.61 16.19 6.94
C GLY A 347 12.67 16.82 7.84
N SER A 348 12.32 17.31 9.03
CA SER A 348 13.27 18.00 9.92
C SER A 348 13.20 17.50 11.37
N ALA A 349 12.60 18.26 12.27
CA ALA A 349 12.31 17.85 13.63
C ALA A 349 11.12 18.64 14.15
N VAL A 350 10.27 18.02 14.95
CA VAL A 350 9.11 18.66 15.57
C VAL A 350 9.17 18.52 17.09
N ARG A 351 9.02 19.65 17.79
CA ARG A 351 8.84 19.66 19.24
C ARG A 351 7.38 19.35 19.55
N ARG A 352 7.16 18.26 20.29
CA ARG A 352 5.83 17.79 20.66
C ARG A 352 5.32 18.50 21.94
N PRO A 353 4.00 18.49 22.21
CA PRO A 353 3.42 19.14 23.38
C PRO A 353 3.99 18.65 24.72
N ASP A 354 4.47 17.40 24.78
CA ASP A 354 5.14 16.81 25.95
C ASP A 354 6.59 17.30 26.16
N GLY A 355 7.09 18.18 25.28
CA GLY A 355 8.43 18.74 25.30
C GLY A 355 9.49 17.89 24.59
N THR A 356 9.14 16.67 24.16
CA THR A 356 10.05 15.80 23.42
C THR A 356 10.29 16.31 22.01
N LEU A 357 11.47 16.02 21.46
CA LEU A 357 11.82 16.33 20.08
C LEU A 357 11.72 15.05 19.26
N LEU A 358 10.85 15.04 18.25
CA LEU A 358 10.79 13.97 17.25
C LEU A 358 11.62 14.40 16.04
N THR A 359 12.71 13.70 15.75
CA THR A 359 13.57 14.02 14.59
C THR A 359 13.18 13.21 13.36
N PHE A 360 13.53 13.71 12.16
CA PHE A 360 13.32 12.98 10.91
C PHE A 360 13.97 11.60 10.95
N ARG A 361 15.18 11.52 11.50
CA ARG A 361 15.86 10.24 11.74
C ARG A 361 15.06 9.28 12.63
N ASP A 362 14.34 9.77 13.64
CA ASP A 362 13.48 8.92 14.49
C ASP A 362 12.29 8.38 13.68
N ALA A 363 11.68 9.21 12.84
CA ALA A 363 10.60 8.79 11.95
C ALA A 363 11.07 7.71 10.96
N VAL A 364 12.23 7.92 10.32
CA VAL A 364 12.88 6.91 9.46
C VAL A 364 13.14 5.60 10.22
N HIS A 365 13.56 5.68 11.49
CA HIS A 365 13.89 4.50 12.29
C HIS A 365 12.65 3.68 12.63
N ARG A 366 11.52 4.33 12.91
CA ARG A 366 10.24 3.66 13.18
C ARG A 366 9.69 2.97 11.94
N GLN A 367 9.71 3.64 10.78
CA GLN A 367 9.35 3.05 9.49
C GLN A 367 10.20 1.82 9.16
N PHE A 368 11.53 1.91 9.35
CA PHE A 368 12.46 0.79 9.19
C PHE A 368 12.13 -0.37 10.15
N THR A 369 11.87 -0.05 11.42
CA THR A 369 11.58 -1.06 12.45
C THR A 369 10.29 -1.81 12.16
N GLY A 370 9.23 -1.10 11.75
CA GLY A 370 7.98 -1.70 11.29
C GLY A 370 8.20 -2.62 10.09
N SER A 371 8.92 -2.12 9.07
CA SER A 371 9.24 -2.86 7.86
C SER A 371 9.94 -4.19 8.18
N ILE A 372 11.01 -4.14 8.98
CA ILE A 372 11.77 -5.34 9.35
C ILE A 372 10.95 -6.29 10.24
N ALA A 373 10.07 -5.79 11.11
CA ALA A 373 9.16 -6.63 11.90
C ALA A 373 8.16 -7.38 11.02
N ASN A 374 7.54 -6.71 10.04
CA ASN A 374 6.55 -7.31 9.16
C ASN A 374 7.19 -8.33 8.22
N LEU A 375 8.34 -8.00 7.63
CA LEU A 375 9.13 -8.94 6.84
C LEU A 375 9.53 -10.17 7.66
N THR A 376 9.88 -10.01 8.94
CA THR A 376 10.22 -11.15 9.81
C THR A 376 9.02 -12.05 10.03
N THR A 377 7.87 -11.47 10.31
CA THR A 377 6.62 -12.24 10.47
C THR A 377 6.29 -13.00 9.18
N ALA A 378 6.46 -12.37 8.02
CA ALA A 378 6.24 -13.01 6.73
C ALA A 378 7.20 -14.18 6.49
N ALA A 379 8.50 -13.97 6.70
CA ALA A 379 9.51 -15.01 6.52
C ALA A 379 9.31 -16.21 7.46
N GLU A 380 8.95 -15.96 8.72
CA GLU A 380 8.68 -17.01 9.71
C GLU A 380 7.43 -17.85 9.39
N ASN A 381 6.55 -17.33 8.54
CA ASN A 381 5.27 -17.94 8.24
C ASN A 381 5.06 -18.14 6.73
N ARG A 382 6.13 -18.17 5.94
CA ARG A 382 6.11 -18.23 4.48
C ARG A 382 5.11 -19.23 3.92
N GLU A 383 5.21 -20.49 4.34
CA GLU A 383 4.32 -21.55 3.81
C GLU A 383 2.86 -21.35 4.20
N ALA A 384 2.62 -20.88 5.42
CA ALA A 384 1.27 -20.60 5.89
C ALA A 384 0.66 -19.41 5.15
N LEU A 385 1.44 -18.35 4.86
CA LEU A 385 1.00 -17.23 4.04
C LEU A 385 0.69 -17.65 2.60
N LEU A 386 1.55 -18.44 1.96
CA LEU A 386 1.31 -18.96 0.60
C LEU A 386 0.11 -19.91 0.54
N GLY A 387 -0.05 -20.77 1.55
CA GLY A 387 -1.20 -21.68 1.66
C GLY A 387 -2.51 -20.95 1.88
N ASP A 388 -2.50 -19.92 2.73
CA ASP A 388 -3.64 -19.04 2.97
C ASP A 388 -3.97 -18.23 1.71
N TYR A 389 -2.96 -17.72 1.00
CA TYR A 389 -3.10 -17.07 -0.32
C TYR A 389 -3.84 -17.95 -1.33
N TYR A 390 -3.37 -19.19 -1.52
CA TYR A 390 -4.02 -20.15 -2.39
C TYR A 390 -5.47 -20.44 -1.98
N ARG A 391 -5.72 -20.61 -0.67
CA ARG A 391 -7.06 -20.88 -0.14
C ARG A 391 -8.03 -19.72 -0.39
N MET A 392 -7.58 -18.47 -0.29
CA MET A 392 -8.41 -17.30 -0.63
C MET A 392 -8.81 -17.28 -2.10
N LYS A 393 -7.91 -17.70 -3.00
CA LYS A 393 -8.25 -17.87 -4.42
C LYS A 393 -9.28 -18.99 -4.63
N GLN A 394 -9.25 -20.04 -3.82
CA GLN A 394 -10.28 -21.08 -3.86
C GLN A 394 -11.63 -20.56 -3.34
N GLU A 395 -11.65 -19.77 -2.27
CA GLU A 395 -12.86 -19.10 -1.75
C GLU A 395 -13.47 -18.17 -2.80
N ALA A 396 -12.65 -17.37 -3.48
CA ALA A 396 -13.09 -16.51 -4.59
C ALA A 396 -13.78 -17.30 -5.71
N LEU A 397 -13.23 -18.46 -6.10
CA LEU A 397 -13.82 -19.31 -7.13
C LEU A 397 -15.10 -20.04 -6.66
N ALA A 398 -15.21 -20.33 -5.37
CA ALA A 398 -16.40 -20.95 -4.80
C ALA A 398 -17.58 -19.97 -4.77
N GLY A 399 -17.31 -18.69 -4.49
CA GLY A 399 -18.33 -17.65 -4.41
C GLY A 399 -19.24 -17.76 -3.20
N SER A 400 -20.30 -16.95 -3.19
CA SER A 400 -21.34 -16.98 -2.17
C SER A 400 -22.65 -17.54 -2.72
N SER A 401 -23.37 -18.30 -1.89
CA SER A 401 -24.68 -18.85 -2.27
C SER A 401 -25.66 -17.72 -2.60
N GLY A 402 -26.21 -17.74 -3.82
CA GLY A 402 -27.13 -16.69 -4.30
C GLY A 402 -26.47 -15.35 -4.61
N GLY A 403 -25.14 -15.31 -4.65
CA GLY A 403 -24.35 -14.14 -5.07
C GLY A 403 -24.47 -13.83 -6.57
N VAL A 404 -23.80 -12.76 -7.00
CA VAL A 404 -23.70 -12.41 -8.42
C VAL A 404 -22.76 -13.40 -9.12
N GLU A 405 -23.21 -13.97 -10.23
CA GLU A 405 -22.45 -14.92 -11.06
C GLU A 405 -21.88 -14.26 -12.33
N ALA A 406 -22.50 -13.15 -12.77
CA ALA A 406 -21.98 -12.35 -13.87
C ALA A 406 -22.47 -10.90 -13.81
N TYR A 407 -21.61 -10.00 -14.29
CA TYR A 407 -21.92 -8.62 -14.66
C TYR A 407 -22.00 -8.50 -16.18
N TYR A 408 -22.97 -7.73 -16.67
CA TYR A 408 -23.14 -7.40 -18.09
C TYR A 408 -23.03 -5.89 -18.25
N ILE A 409 -22.03 -5.43 -18.98
CA ILE A 409 -21.83 -4.01 -19.28
C ILE A 409 -22.13 -3.80 -20.76
N LEU A 410 -23.08 -2.93 -21.06
CA LEU A 410 -23.48 -2.64 -22.44
C LEU A 410 -22.56 -1.58 -23.03
N PRO A 411 -22.17 -1.69 -24.32
CA PRO A 411 -21.53 -0.59 -25.04
C PRO A 411 -22.37 0.70 -25.02
N GLY A 412 -23.70 0.56 -25.09
CA GLY A 412 -24.63 1.69 -24.98
C GLY A 412 -24.48 2.70 -26.12
N GLU A 413 -24.96 3.92 -25.88
CA GLU A 413 -24.84 5.06 -26.81
C GLU A 413 -23.43 5.69 -26.80
N ASN A 414 -22.63 5.44 -25.76
CA ASN A 414 -21.26 5.93 -25.62
C ASN A 414 -20.29 4.74 -25.46
N PRO A 415 -19.98 4.04 -26.57
CA PRO A 415 -19.17 2.83 -26.54
C PRO A 415 -17.74 3.08 -26.04
N SER A 416 -17.14 4.26 -26.23
CA SER A 416 -15.80 4.55 -25.72
C SER A 416 -15.74 4.56 -24.20
N ARG A 417 -16.77 5.08 -23.52
CA ARG A 417 -16.80 5.09 -22.05
C ARG A 417 -16.92 3.68 -21.47
N ALA A 418 -17.74 2.84 -22.11
CA ALA A 418 -17.81 1.42 -21.76
C ALA A 418 -16.47 0.72 -22.03
N ALA A 419 -15.84 1.00 -23.17
CA ALA A 419 -14.52 0.46 -23.48
C ALA A 419 -13.48 0.88 -22.44
N GLU A 420 -13.40 2.16 -22.04
CA GLU A 420 -12.45 2.65 -21.04
C GLU A 420 -12.57 1.91 -19.69
N LEU A 421 -13.80 1.73 -19.19
CA LEU A 421 -14.05 0.92 -18.00
C LEU A 421 -13.53 -0.51 -18.19
N ILE A 422 -13.85 -1.14 -19.32
CA ILE A 422 -13.41 -2.51 -19.63
C ILE A 422 -11.88 -2.60 -19.72
N GLY A 423 -11.20 -1.60 -20.27
CA GLY A 423 -9.75 -1.52 -20.29
C GLY A 423 -9.14 -1.46 -18.90
N LYS A 424 -9.73 -0.67 -17.99
CA LYS A 424 -9.26 -0.57 -16.59
C LYS A 424 -9.49 -1.85 -15.80
N LEU A 425 -10.58 -2.55 -16.06
CA LEU A 425 -10.82 -3.88 -15.46
C LEU A 425 -9.83 -4.90 -16.02
N HIS A 426 -9.63 -4.91 -17.35
CA HIS A 426 -8.69 -5.82 -18.01
C HIS A 426 -7.24 -5.59 -17.56
N PHE A 427 -6.82 -4.33 -17.40
CA PHE A 427 -5.50 -3.96 -16.87
C PHE A 427 -5.24 -4.54 -15.48
N GLN A 428 -6.28 -4.67 -14.66
CA GLN A 428 -6.22 -5.28 -13.33
C GLN A 428 -6.35 -6.81 -13.36
N GLY A 429 -6.20 -7.43 -14.53
CA GLY A 429 -6.27 -8.88 -14.69
C GLY A 429 -7.68 -9.47 -14.66
N VAL A 430 -8.74 -8.64 -14.66
CA VAL A 430 -10.11 -9.15 -14.76
C VAL A 430 -10.30 -9.82 -16.13
N GLU A 431 -10.77 -11.06 -16.11
CA GLU A 431 -11.13 -11.79 -17.32
C GLU A 431 -12.50 -11.31 -17.80
N ILE A 432 -12.55 -10.89 -19.07
CA ILE A 432 -13.72 -10.28 -19.68
C ILE A 432 -13.99 -11.00 -21.01
N GLU A 433 -15.26 -11.27 -21.27
CA GLU A 433 -15.74 -11.87 -22.51
C GLU A 433 -16.63 -10.86 -23.26
N VAL A 434 -16.73 -11.00 -24.59
CA VAL A 434 -17.62 -10.20 -25.44
C VAL A 434 -18.65 -11.10 -26.10
N ALA A 435 -19.93 -10.79 -25.96
CA ALA A 435 -21.02 -11.54 -26.58
C ALA A 435 -20.98 -11.42 -28.11
N GLU A 436 -20.99 -12.55 -28.81
CA GLU A 436 -20.89 -12.58 -30.28
C GLU A 436 -22.24 -12.37 -30.98
N ALA A 437 -23.34 -12.50 -30.25
CA ALA A 437 -24.70 -12.34 -30.76
C ALA A 437 -25.60 -11.76 -29.67
N ALA A 438 -26.73 -11.17 -30.07
CA ALA A 438 -27.77 -10.78 -29.13
C ALA A 438 -28.37 -12.00 -28.42
N PHE A 439 -28.71 -11.85 -27.15
CA PHE A 439 -29.22 -12.95 -26.31
C PHE A 439 -30.20 -12.44 -25.26
N THR A 440 -31.06 -13.33 -24.76
CA THR A 440 -31.96 -13.01 -23.64
C THR A 440 -31.35 -13.51 -22.34
N ALA A 441 -31.15 -12.60 -21.39
CA ALA A 441 -30.77 -12.93 -20.03
C ALA A 441 -31.96 -12.71 -19.08
N LYS A 442 -32.18 -13.68 -18.18
CA LYS A 442 -33.35 -13.71 -17.31
C LYS A 442 -33.07 -13.10 -15.95
N ALA A 443 -34.09 -12.49 -15.36
CA ALA A 443 -34.07 -11.92 -14.01
C ALA A 443 -32.83 -11.05 -13.74
N LEU A 444 -32.42 -10.24 -14.72
CA LEU A 444 -31.32 -9.29 -14.57
C LEU A 444 -31.69 -8.21 -13.57
N ARG A 445 -30.76 -7.87 -12.68
CA ARG A 445 -30.87 -6.71 -11.80
C ARG A 445 -30.15 -5.53 -12.41
N SER A 446 -30.86 -4.41 -12.54
CA SER A 446 -30.30 -3.12 -12.97
C SER A 446 -29.89 -2.30 -11.75
N TYR A 447 -28.97 -1.37 -11.96
CA TYR A 447 -28.52 -0.39 -10.97
C TYR A 447 -29.55 0.74 -10.83
N ARG A 448 -30.45 0.88 -11.81
CA ARG A 448 -31.47 1.94 -11.88
C ARG A 448 -32.87 1.44 -11.52
N GLU A 449 -33.13 0.14 -11.68
CA GLU A 449 -34.47 -0.44 -11.48
C GLU A 449 -34.53 -1.34 -10.26
N ARG A 450 -35.65 -1.24 -9.52
CA ARG A 450 -35.84 -1.99 -8.27
C ARG A 450 -36.12 -3.48 -8.47
N ARG A 451 -36.73 -3.86 -9.60
CA ARG A 451 -37.21 -5.23 -9.83
C ARG A 451 -36.36 -5.92 -10.91
N PRO A 452 -35.95 -7.18 -10.69
CA PRO A 452 -35.33 -7.95 -11.75
C PRO A 452 -36.26 -8.14 -12.93
N ALA A 453 -35.72 -8.13 -14.14
CA ALA A 453 -36.48 -8.33 -15.37
C ALA A 453 -35.70 -9.17 -16.39
N ASP A 454 -36.42 -9.87 -17.25
CA ASP A 454 -35.82 -10.48 -18.44
C ASP A 454 -35.49 -9.37 -19.45
N ARG A 455 -34.30 -9.44 -20.04
CA ARG A 455 -33.78 -8.41 -20.95
C ARG A 455 -33.15 -9.07 -22.17
N GLN A 456 -33.36 -8.46 -23.33
CA GLN A 456 -32.58 -8.77 -24.53
C GLN A 456 -31.34 -7.88 -24.54
N LEU A 457 -30.17 -8.50 -24.52
CA LEU A 457 -28.87 -7.83 -24.55
C LEU A 457 -28.30 -7.93 -25.98
N PRO A 458 -27.69 -6.86 -26.52
CA PRO A 458 -27.16 -6.85 -27.87
C PRO A 458 -25.87 -7.68 -28.01
N ALA A 459 -25.47 -7.94 -29.25
CA ALA A 459 -24.09 -8.36 -29.52
C ALA A 459 -23.11 -7.26 -29.08
N GLY A 460 -21.91 -7.63 -28.66
CA GLY A 460 -20.93 -6.69 -28.13
C GLY A 460 -21.07 -6.38 -26.64
N THR A 461 -22.11 -6.88 -25.95
CA THR A 461 -22.17 -6.81 -24.48
C THR A 461 -20.94 -7.46 -23.86
N TYR A 462 -20.28 -6.73 -22.95
CA TYR A 462 -19.19 -7.25 -22.15
C TYR A 462 -19.75 -8.11 -21.01
N VAL A 463 -19.22 -9.31 -20.86
CA VAL A 463 -19.64 -10.32 -19.90
C VAL A 463 -18.48 -10.60 -18.95
N ILE A 464 -18.66 -10.25 -17.68
CA ILE A 464 -17.66 -10.49 -16.62
C ILE A 464 -18.23 -11.56 -15.71
N ARG A 465 -17.72 -12.79 -15.85
CA ARG A 465 -18.09 -13.90 -14.96
C ARG A 465 -17.37 -13.71 -13.63
N THR A 466 -18.07 -13.86 -12.50
CA THR A 466 -17.44 -13.65 -11.19
C THR A 466 -16.61 -14.85 -10.73
N ARG A 467 -16.76 -16.02 -11.35
CA ARG A 467 -15.99 -17.24 -11.04
C ARG A 467 -14.54 -17.18 -11.57
N GLN A 468 -13.77 -16.27 -11.01
CA GLN A 468 -12.34 -16.06 -11.28
C GLN A 468 -11.59 -15.71 -9.99
N PRO A 469 -10.25 -15.88 -9.93
CA PRO A 469 -9.47 -15.65 -8.70
C PRO A 469 -9.53 -14.21 -8.16
N LEU A 470 -9.97 -13.25 -8.98
CA LEU A 470 -10.17 -11.84 -8.63
C LEU A 470 -11.63 -11.49 -8.27
N ARG A 471 -12.48 -12.49 -7.97
CA ARG A 471 -13.87 -12.25 -7.56
C ARG A 471 -14.03 -11.14 -6.50
N PRO A 472 -13.23 -11.10 -5.41
CA PRO A 472 -13.38 -10.05 -4.41
C PRO A 472 -13.22 -8.65 -4.98
N LEU A 473 -12.21 -8.42 -5.84
CA LEU A 473 -12.01 -7.14 -6.52
C LEU A 473 -13.19 -6.78 -7.42
N ILE A 474 -13.66 -7.74 -8.22
CA ILE A 474 -14.79 -7.56 -9.14
C ILE A 474 -16.06 -7.18 -8.37
N ASP A 475 -16.40 -7.96 -7.35
CA ASP A 475 -17.59 -7.74 -6.55
C ASP A 475 -17.48 -6.36 -5.86
N ALA A 476 -16.34 -6.04 -5.24
CA ALA A 476 -16.12 -4.76 -4.55
C ALA A 476 -16.26 -3.54 -5.44
N ILE A 477 -15.65 -3.50 -6.63
CA ILE A 477 -15.62 -2.27 -7.44
C ILE A 477 -16.81 -2.15 -8.39
N LEU A 478 -17.48 -3.27 -8.71
CA LEU A 478 -18.62 -3.28 -9.61
C LEU A 478 -19.95 -3.21 -8.88
N GLU A 479 -20.09 -3.73 -7.66
CA GLU A 479 -21.39 -3.76 -6.98
C GLU A 479 -22.07 -2.39 -6.86
N PHE A 480 -23.41 -2.39 -6.81
CA PHE A 480 -24.19 -1.16 -6.68
C PHE A 480 -24.11 -0.58 -5.26
N ASP A 481 -24.16 -1.44 -4.25
CA ASP A 481 -24.24 -1.06 -2.84
C ASP A 481 -23.58 -2.14 -1.97
N PRO A 482 -22.35 -1.89 -1.48
CA PRO A 482 -21.64 -2.78 -0.57
C PRO A 482 -22.31 -2.89 0.82
N ARG A 483 -23.27 -2.04 1.20
CA ARG A 483 -23.97 -2.06 2.52
C ARG A 483 -23.11 -2.37 3.76
N MET A 484 -22.79 -1.33 4.50
CA MET A 484 -22.22 -1.47 5.84
C MET A 484 -23.11 -2.29 6.78
N THR A 485 -22.49 -2.92 7.78
CA THR A 485 -23.22 -3.73 8.77
C THR A 485 -24.18 -2.87 9.60
N ASN A 486 -25.32 -3.44 9.99
CA ASN A 486 -26.28 -2.77 10.88
C ASN A 486 -25.66 -2.34 12.22
N ASN A 487 -24.63 -3.07 12.69
CA ASN A 487 -23.91 -2.74 13.91
C ASN A 487 -23.09 -1.46 13.71
N PHE A 488 -22.32 -1.37 12.62
CA PHE A 488 -21.61 -0.14 12.29
C PHE A 488 -22.58 1.03 12.15
N LEU A 489 -23.64 0.89 11.34
CA LEU A 489 -24.61 1.96 11.11
C LEU A 489 -25.28 2.48 12.41
N ARG A 490 -25.53 1.60 13.38
CA ARG A 490 -26.03 2.00 14.70
C ARG A 490 -24.99 2.86 15.43
N SER A 491 -23.75 2.40 15.50
CA SER A 491 -22.68 3.11 16.20
C SER A 491 -22.24 4.41 15.49
N GLU A 492 -22.33 4.46 14.16
CA GLU A 492 -22.16 5.69 13.37
C GLU A 492 -23.23 6.71 13.72
N ARG A 493 -24.49 6.27 13.75
CA ARG A 493 -25.61 7.11 14.17
C ARG A 493 -25.44 7.65 15.59
N GLU A 494 -25.02 6.80 16.53
CA GLU A 494 -24.75 7.22 17.92
C GLU A 494 -23.67 8.30 18.00
N SER A 495 -22.57 8.17 17.25
CA SER A 495 -21.50 9.18 17.15
C SER A 495 -22.03 10.51 16.62
N LEU A 496 -22.78 10.47 15.52
CA LEU A 496 -23.39 11.65 14.92
C LEU A 496 -24.40 12.33 15.85
N GLU A 497 -25.26 11.57 16.53
CA GLU A 497 -26.24 12.10 17.49
C GLU A 497 -25.58 12.75 18.72
N LYS A 498 -24.36 12.35 19.08
CA LYS A 498 -23.55 12.95 20.15
C LYS A 498 -22.71 14.16 19.70
N GLY A 499 -22.66 14.45 18.40
CA GLY A 499 -21.80 15.50 17.85
C GLY A 499 -20.31 15.13 17.81
N GLU A 500 -19.99 13.83 17.87
CA GLU A 500 -18.61 13.30 17.80
C GLU A 500 -18.09 13.22 16.35
N GLY A 501 -18.94 13.53 15.36
CA GLY A 501 -18.63 13.46 13.94
C GLY A 501 -18.86 12.07 13.34
N THR A 502 -18.56 11.94 12.06
CA THR A 502 -18.62 10.64 11.37
C THR A 502 -17.46 9.76 11.80
N ARG A 503 -17.72 8.47 11.90
CA ARG A 503 -16.70 7.44 12.10
C ARG A 503 -16.21 6.89 10.76
N LEU A 504 -16.71 7.35 9.62
CA LEU A 504 -16.03 7.10 8.35
C LEU A 504 -14.86 8.06 8.22
N TYR A 505 -13.76 7.58 7.67
CA TYR A 505 -12.62 8.45 7.42
C TYR A 505 -12.96 9.45 6.32
N GLU A 506 -13.38 8.98 5.13
CA GLU A 506 -13.85 9.88 4.07
C GLU A 506 -14.78 9.27 3.00
N VAL A 507 -14.44 8.13 2.40
CA VAL A 507 -15.23 7.60 1.27
C VAL A 507 -16.34 6.68 1.77
N SER A 508 -17.59 7.10 1.54
CA SER A 508 -18.78 6.33 1.97
C SER A 508 -19.39 5.45 0.87
N GLY A 509 -19.03 5.65 -0.40
CA GLY A 509 -19.55 4.84 -1.50
C GLY A 509 -18.76 4.99 -2.80
N TRP A 510 -18.82 3.95 -3.63
CA TRP A 510 -18.17 3.85 -4.93
C TRP A 510 -18.94 2.85 -5.79
N SER A 511 -18.81 2.97 -7.12
CA SER A 511 -19.22 1.93 -8.07
C SER A 511 -18.67 2.33 -9.44
N MET A 512 -17.75 1.55 -10.01
CA MET A 512 -17.15 1.87 -11.30
C MET A 512 -18.21 1.98 -12.41
N PRO A 513 -19.21 1.08 -12.52
CA PRO A 513 -20.31 1.25 -13.47
C PRO A 513 -21.06 2.59 -13.35
N LEU A 514 -21.34 3.04 -12.12
CA LEU A 514 -22.03 4.32 -11.90
C LEU A 514 -21.13 5.51 -12.17
N ALA A 515 -19.85 5.44 -11.78
CA ALA A 515 -18.87 6.51 -12.01
C ALA A 515 -18.64 6.75 -13.51
N TYR A 516 -18.59 5.68 -14.30
CA TYR A 516 -18.56 5.74 -15.76
C TYR A 516 -19.96 5.88 -16.37
N GLY A 517 -21.04 5.95 -15.59
CA GLY A 517 -22.40 6.11 -16.13
C GLY A 517 -22.81 5.05 -17.17
N VAL A 518 -22.22 3.86 -17.15
CA VAL A 518 -22.48 2.79 -18.13
C VAL A 518 -23.65 1.91 -17.71
N GLU A 519 -24.43 1.46 -18.68
CA GLU A 519 -25.56 0.57 -18.39
C GLU A 519 -25.05 -0.82 -18.02
N THR A 520 -25.34 -1.22 -16.78
CA THR A 520 -24.83 -2.46 -16.19
C THR A 520 -25.93 -3.27 -15.53
N TYR A 521 -25.86 -4.58 -15.73
CA TYR A 521 -26.76 -5.56 -15.13
C TYR A 521 -26.00 -6.64 -14.39
N THR A 522 -26.61 -7.21 -13.35
CA THR A 522 -26.10 -8.42 -12.69
C THR A 522 -27.06 -9.59 -12.83
N ALA A 523 -26.51 -10.80 -12.89
CA ALA A 523 -27.27 -12.05 -12.82
C ALA A 523 -26.75 -12.97 -11.72
N ARG A 524 -27.66 -13.78 -11.17
CA ARG A 524 -27.35 -14.87 -10.22
C ARG A 524 -27.17 -16.23 -10.91
N SER A 525 -27.19 -16.23 -12.24
CA SER A 525 -26.99 -17.41 -13.07
C SER A 525 -25.92 -17.13 -14.11
N ALA A 526 -25.13 -18.15 -14.43
CA ALA A 526 -24.09 -18.05 -15.43
C ALA A 526 -24.68 -17.70 -16.83
N PRO A 527 -24.00 -16.84 -17.62
CA PRO A 527 -24.41 -16.50 -18.97
C PRO A 527 -24.43 -17.72 -19.89
N ALA A 528 -25.52 -17.88 -20.64
CA ALA A 528 -25.69 -18.88 -21.70
C ALA A 528 -25.69 -18.20 -23.07
N VAL A 529 -24.54 -17.65 -23.47
CA VAL A 529 -24.32 -17.00 -24.77
C VAL A 529 -22.93 -17.37 -25.28
N LYS A 530 -22.78 -17.47 -26.61
CA LYS A 530 -21.46 -17.65 -27.23
C LYS A 530 -20.67 -16.36 -27.09
N THR A 531 -19.48 -16.46 -26.52
CA THR A 531 -18.61 -15.31 -26.27
C THR A 531 -17.21 -15.56 -26.82
N ARG A 532 -16.46 -14.48 -26.98
CA ARG A 532 -15.01 -14.50 -27.23
C ARG A 532 -14.29 -13.75 -26.11
N PRO A 533 -13.06 -14.12 -25.73
CA PRO A 533 -12.27 -13.32 -24.80
C PRO A 533 -12.07 -11.88 -25.32
N PHE A 534 -12.11 -10.92 -24.41
CA PHE A 534 -11.63 -9.57 -24.69
C PHE A 534 -10.09 -9.59 -24.63
N THR A 535 -9.46 -9.18 -25.73
CA THR A 535 -8.00 -9.11 -25.87
C THR A 535 -7.53 -7.72 -26.30
N GLY A 536 -8.41 -6.73 -26.24
CA GLY A 536 -8.12 -5.39 -26.72
C GLY A 536 -7.36 -4.58 -25.68
N THR A 537 -6.48 -3.71 -26.15
CA THR A 537 -6.14 -2.49 -25.43
C THR A 537 -7.24 -1.46 -25.74
N VAL A 538 -7.67 -0.68 -24.75
CA VAL A 538 -8.48 0.51 -25.05
C VAL A 538 -7.52 1.50 -25.68
N GLU A 539 -7.51 1.55 -27.01
CA GLU A 539 -6.74 2.53 -27.73
C GLU A 539 -7.32 3.91 -27.47
N ALA A 540 -6.44 4.90 -27.34
CA ALA A 540 -6.87 6.28 -27.38
C ALA A 540 -7.64 6.50 -28.69
N PRO A 541 -8.77 7.20 -28.65
CA PRO A 541 -9.55 7.45 -29.85
C PRO A 541 -8.67 8.14 -30.90
N ALA A 542 -8.57 7.51 -32.06
CA ALA A 542 -7.78 8.04 -33.17
C ALA A 542 -8.67 8.80 -34.14
N LEU A 543 -8.18 9.93 -34.64
CA LEU A 543 -8.81 10.65 -35.73
C LEU A 543 -8.81 9.77 -36.99
N SER A 544 -9.99 9.45 -37.51
CA SER A 544 -10.14 8.73 -38.78
C SER A 544 -9.63 9.53 -39.98
N HIS A 545 -9.56 10.87 -39.84
CA HIS A 545 -9.03 11.81 -40.83
C HIS A 545 -8.21 12.91 -40.15
N PRO A 546 -6.91 12.68 -39.87
CA PRO A 546 -6.06 13.63 -39.11
C PRO A 546 -5.70 14.90 -39.91
N ASP A 547 -5.89 14.91 -41.23
CA ASP A 547 -5.61 16.06 -42.10
C ASP A 547 -6.88 16.49 -42.87
N PRO A 548 -7.91 17.06 -42.22
CA PRO A 548 -9.13 17.43 -42.90
C PRO A 548 -8.93 18.67 -43.77
N ALA A 549 -9.53 18.67 -44.96
CA ALA A 549 -9.44 19.82 -45.89
C ALA A 549 -10.24 21.06 -45.43
N PHE A 550 -11.19 20.91 -44.50
CA PHE A 550 -12.09 22.00 -44.06
C PHE A 550 -12.26 22.04 -42.54
N GLY A 551 -12.47 20.89 -41.89
CA GLY A 551 -12.62 20.79 -40.43
C GLY A 551 -12.95 19.36 -39.98
N TYR A 552 -13.02 19.17 -38.66
CA TYR A 552 -13.34 17.89 -38.03
C TYR A 552 -14.84 17.76 -37.74
N LEU A 553 -15.39 16.56 -37.95
CA LEU A 553 -16.69 16.16 -37.43
C LEU A 553 -16.46 15.36 -36.15
N ILE A 554 -16.97 15.87 -35.04
CA ILE A 554 -16.81 15.26 -33.72
C ILE A 554 -18.18 14.77 -33.26
N ASP A 555 -18.28 13.49 -32.91
CA ASP A 555 -19.49 12.96 -32.28
C ASP A 555 -19.51 13.38 -30.80
N TYR A 556 -20.51 14.18 -30.43
CA TYR A 556 -20.67 14.67 -29.07
C TYR A 556 -21.30 13.63 -28.12
N GLN A 557 -21.85 12.53 -28.66
CA GLN A 557 -22.48 11.48 -27.88
C GLN A 557 -21.46 10.50 -27.29
N ASP A 558 -20.27 10.44 -27.89
CA ASP A 558 -19.17 9.58 -27.47
C ASP A 558 -18.03 10.42 -26.88
N ASP A 559 -17.49 9.98 -25.74
CA ASP A 559 -16.44 10.73 -25.02
C ASP A 559 -15.13 10.83 -25.81
N SER A 560 -14.94 9.94 -26.79
CA SER A 560 -13.83 10.04 -27.73
C SER A 560 -13.76 11.38 -28.45
N GLY A 561 -14.90 12.04 -28.66
CA GLY A 561 -14.95 13.34 -29.31
C GLY A 561 -14.28 14.47 -28.53
N VAL A 562 -14.09 14.30 -27.21
CA VAL A 562 -13.39 15.28 -26.36
C VAL A 562 -11.89 14.99 -26.27
N GLN A 563 -11.48 13.74 -26.49
CA GLN A 563 -10.09 13.29 -26.38
C GLN A 563 -9.30 13.37 -27.69
N ALA A 564 -10.00 13.39 -28.85
CA ALA A 564 -9.44 13.32 -30.19
C ALA A 564 -8.83 14.62 -30.74
#